data_AF-A0A1A0M7T4-F1
#
_entry.id   AF-A0A1A0M7T4-F1
#
_cell.length_a   1.000
_cell.length_b   1.000
_cell.length_c   1.000
_cell.angle_alpha   90.00
_cell.angle_beta   90.00
_cell.angle_gamma   90.00
#
_symmetry.space_group_name_H-M   'P 1'
#
loop_
_entity.id
_entity.type
_entity.pdbx_description
1 polymer ?
#
loop_
_entity_poly.entity_id
_entity_poly.type
_entity_poly.pdbx_seq_one_letter_code
_entity_poly.pdbx_strand_id
1 'polypeptide(L)' 'MLKKVEIEVDDDLVREVIRRYRVLDTQGAVHLALRSLLGLAGEGNTGNPDEEFDEFSDPTAWVRPPRGDGG' A
#
# COMPACT_ATOMS: atom_id res chain seq x y z
N MET A 1 -13.80 -11.67 -11.32
CA MET A 1 -13.55 -12.17 -12.70
C MET A 1 -12.78 -11.10 -13.46
N LEU A 2 -11.62 -11.42 -14.03
CA LEU A 2 -10.83 -10.46 -14.80
C LEU A 2 -11.34 -10.45 -16.26
N LYS A 3 -11.57 -9.25 -16.81
CA LYS A 3 -11.89 -9.07 -18.24
C LYS A 3 -10.73 -8.35 -18.90
N LYS A 4 -10.32 -8.81 -20.09
CA LYS A 4 -9.35 -8.10 -20.92
C LYS A 4 -10.05 -6.89 -21.55
N VAL A 5 -9.46 -5.72 -21.39
CA VAL A 5 -9.90 -4.46 -22.00
C VAL A 5 -8.69 -3.84 -22.67
N GLU A 6 -8.86 -3.31 -23.88
CA GLU A 6 -7.83 -2.59 -24.61
C GLU A 6 -8.16 -1.10 -24.54
N ILE A 7 -7.23 -0.31 -24.01
CA ILE A 7 -7.33 1.15 -23.85
C ILE A 7 -6.01 1.78 -24.27
N GLU A 8 -6.07 2.94 -24.90
CA GLU A 8 -4.89 3.75 -25.19
C GLU A 8 -4.61 4.67 -24.00
N VAL A 9 -3.36 4.70 -23.55
CA VAL A 9 -2.91 5.49 -22.41
C VAL A 9 -1.58 6.15 -22.78
N ASP A 10 -1.38 7.38 -22.32
CA ASP A 10 -0.11 8.09 -22.48
C ASP A 10 1.03 7.34 -21.77
N ASP A 11 2.06 6.96 -22.53
CA ASP A 11 3.21 6.19 -22.04
C ASP A 11 4.04 6.97 -21.02
N ASP A 12 4.13 8.29 -21.14
CA ASP A 12 4.90 9.11 -20.20
C ASP A 12 4.19 9.18 -18.84
N LEU A 13 2.85 9.22 -18.83
CA LEU A 13 2.08 9.11 -17.58
C LEU A 13 2.26 7.75 -16.92
N VAL A 14 2.21 6.66 -17.70
CA VAL A 14 2.43 5.31 -17.18
C VAL A 14 3.81 5.17 -16.57
N ARG A 15 4.85 5.66 -17.27
CA ARG A 15 6.23 5.63 -16.78
C ARG A 15 6.42 6.43 -15.50
N GLU A 16 5.80 7.60 -15.39
CA GLU A 16 5.92 8.41 -14.18
C GLU A 16 5.19 7.74 -13.00
N VAL A 17 4.05 7.07 -13.22
CA VAL A 17 3.39 6.26 -12.17
C VAL A 17 4.27 5.08 -11.76
N ILE A 18 4.85 4.34 -12.72
CA ILE A 18 5.80 3.26 -12.45
C ILE A 18 6.99 3.76 -11.63
N ARG A 19 7.57 4.89 -12.01
CA ARG A 19 8.72 5.48 -11.32
C ARG A 19 8.37 5.96 -9.91
N ARG A 20 7.24 6.67 -9.76
CA ARG A 20 6.82 7.30 -8.51
C ARG A 20 6.34 6.29 -7.48
N TYR A 21 5.56 5.29 -7.91
CA TYR A 21 4.94 4.30 -7.03
C TYR A 21 5.63 2.93 -7.08
N ARG A 22 6.74 2.80 -7.84
CA ARG A 22 7.55 1.58 -7.95
C ARG A 22 6.75 0.33 -8.32
N VAL A 23 5.71 0.50 -9.14
CA VAL A 23 4.90 -0.63 -9.63
C VAL A 23 5.62 -1.37 -10.76
N LEU A 24 5.34 -2.65 -10.90
CA LEU A 24 6.12 -3.58 -11.73
C LEU A 24 5.89 -3.37 -13.24
N ASP A 25 4.69 -2.96 -13.64
CA ASP A 25 4.27 -2.94 -15.03
C ASP A 25 3.13 -1.94 -15.27
N THR A 26 2.80 -1.71 -16.55
CA THR A 26 1.70 -0.84 -16.98
C THR A 26 0.36 -1.27 -16.39
N GLN A 27 0.11 -2.58 -16.29
CA GLN A 27 -1.14 -3.08 -15.71
C GLN A 27 -1.22 -2.71 -14.22
N GLY A 28 -0.14 -2.86 -13.47
CA GLY A 28 -0.04 -2.43 -12.08
C GLY A 28 -0.22 -0.92 -11.92
N ALA A 29 0.34 -0.11 -12.82
CA ALA A 29 0.15 1.34 -12.83
C ALA A 29 -1.32 1.74 -13.04
N VAL A 30 -1.98 1.14 -14.04
CA VAL A 30 -3.41 1.40 -14.32
C VAL A 30 -4.29 0.91 -13.17
N HIS A 31 -4.01 -0.28 -12.63
CA HIS A 31 -4.75 -0.82 -11.49
C HIS A 31 -4.64 0.08 -10.25
N LEU A 32 -3.42 0.55 -9.95
CA LEU A 32 -3.17 1.48 -8.84
C LEU A 32 -3.93 2.80 -9.02
N ALA A 33 -3.88 3.37 -10.22
CA ALA A 33 -4.58 4.62 -10.54
C ALA A 33 -6.09 4.47 -10.37
N LEU A 34 -6.69 3.41 -10.92
CA LEU A 34 -8.12 3.13 -10.77
C LEU A 34 -8.51 2.93 -9.30
N ARG A 35 -7.70 2.18 -8.54
CA ARG A 35 -7.94 1.98 -7.12
C ARG A 35 -7.83 3.28 -6.32
N SER A 36 -6.90 4.17 -6.67
CA SER A 36 -6.79 5.48 -6.03
C SER A 36 -7.99 6.37 -6.34
N LEU A 37 -8.48 6.40 -7.59
CA LEU A 37 -9.68 7.15 -7.96
C LEU A 37 -10.92 6.64 -7.20
N LEU A 38 -11.06 5.31 -7.07
CA LEU A 38 -12.16 4.72 -6.31
C LEU A 38 -12.00 4.88 -4.80
N GLY A 39 -10.76 4.86 -4.29
CA GLY A 39 -10.43 5.14 -2.90
C GLY A 39 -10.82 6.56 -2.51
N LEU A 40 -10.45 7.55 -3.32
CA LEU A 40 -10.83 8.95 -3.16
C LEU A 40 -12.34 9.17 -3.32
N ALA A 41 -13.00 8.43 -4.23
CA ALA A 41 -14.46 8.45 -4.34
C ALA A 41 -15.18 7.75 -3.17
N GLY A 42 -14.44 6.97 -2.38
CA GLY A 42 -14.90 6.22 -1.21
C GLY A 42 -14.40 6.77 0.13
N GLU A 43 -13.78 7.96 0.16
CA GLU A 43 -13.37 8.67 1.40
C GLU A 43 -14.57 9.22 2.18
N GLY A 44 -15.56 8.36 2.42
CA GLY A 44 -16.40 8.32 3.60
C GLY A 44 -16.06 7.14 4.52
N ASN A 45 -14.99 6.37 4.27
CA ASN A 45 -14.56 5.30 5.18
C ASN A 45 -13.06 5.35 5.46
N THR A 46 -12.63 6.38 6.19
CA THR A 46 -11.54 6.25 7.17
C THR A 46 -12.00 5.25 8.23
N GLY A 47 -11.84 3.96 7.97
CA GLY A 47 -12.36 2.92 8.85
C GLY A 47 -11.77 1.56 8.52
N ASN A 48 -10.67 1.25 9.22
CA ASN A 48 -9.96 -0.02 9.35
C ASN A 48 -9.36 -0.61 8.06
N PRO A 49 -8.05 -0.41 7.82
CA PRO A 49 -7.24 -1.57 7.53
C PRO A 49 -7.09 -2.36 8.83
N ASP A 50 -7.20 -3.67 8.74
CA ASP A 50 -6.83 -4.60 9.78
C ASP A 50 -5.31 -4.51 10.04
N GLU A 51 -4.85 -3.41 10.63
CA GLU A 51 -3.56 -3.28 11.30
C GLU A 51 -3.65 -4.09 12.61
N GLU A 52 -3.72 -5.41 12.46
CA GLU A 52 -3.01 -6.28 13.37
C GLU A 52 -1.55 -5.83 13.29
N PHE A 53 -1.13 -5.00 14.25
CA PHE A 53 0.27 -4.70 14.50
C PHE A 53 0.99 -6.05 14.60
N ASP A 54 1.75 -6.41 13.56
CA ASP A 54 2.65 -7.56 13.60
C ASP A 54 3.78 -7.20 14.58
N GLU A 55 3.83 -7.88 15.72
CA GLU A 55 4.82 -7.71 16.80
C GLU A 55 6.28 -7.91 16.34
N PHE A 56 6.50 -8.32 15.09
CA PHE A 56 7.82 -8.35 14.46
C PHE A 56 8.31 -7.01 13.88
N SER A 57 7.42 -6.03 13.66
CA SER A 57 7.78 -4.72 13.09
C SER A 57 8.07 -3.65 14.14
N ASP A 58 7.79 -3.92 15.43
CA ASP A 58 8.14 -3.01 16.51
C ASP A 58 9.59 -3.24 16.97
N PRO A 59 10.54 -2.33 16.71
CA PRO A 59 11.92 -2.46 17.19
C PRO A 59 12.01 -2.43 18.72
N THR A 60 10.96 -2.02 19.43
CA THR A 60 10.89 -2.11 20.89
C THR A 60 10.61 -3.54 21.39
N ALA A 61 10.10 -4.45 20.54
CA ALA A 61 9.90 -5.86 20.88
C ALA A 61 11.23 -6.61 21.16
N TRP A 62 12.35 -6.10 20.64
CA TRP A 62 13.70 -6.64 20.89
C TRP A 62 14.39 -6.00 22.10
N VAL A 63 13.78 -4.99 22.72
CA VAL A 63 14.33 -4.34 23.90
C VAL A 63 13.95 -5.19 25.12
N ARG A 64 14.90 -6.01 25.56
CA ARG A 64 14.79 -6.72 26.85
C ARG A 64 14.44 -5.69 27.94
N PRO A 65 13.36 -5.90 28.73
CA PRO A 65 13.12 -5.05 29.88
C PRO A 65 14.35 -5.14 30.81
N PRO A 66 14.81 -4.02 31.38
CA PRO A 66 15.86 -4.07 32.38
C PRO A 66 15.39 -4.99 33.50
N ARG A 67 16.20 -6.02 33.80
CA ARG A 67 16.02 -6.84 34.99
C ARG A 67 15.99 -5.89 36.19
N GLY A 68 14.79 -5.63 36.71
CA GLY A 68 14.59 -5.04 38.01
C GLY A 68 14.94 -6.10 39.05
N ASP A 69 16.20 -6.05 39.48
CA ASP A 69 16.63 -6.53 40.79
C ASP A 69 15.93 -5.66 41.85
N GLY A 70 15.29 -6.28 42.85
CA GLY A 70 14.74 -5.57 44.00
C GLY A 70 13.51 -6.23 44.64
N GLY A 71 13.75 -7.17 45.56
CA GLY A 71 12.75 -7.77 46.46
C GLY A 71 13.27 -9.01 47.15
#